data_AF-A0A1D3RWG1-F1
#
_entry.id   AF-A0A1D3RWG1-F1
#
_cell.length_a   1.000
_cell.length_b   1.000
_cell.length_c   1.000
_cell.angle_alpha   90.00
_cell.angle_beta   90.00
_cell.angle_gamma   90.00
#
_symmetry.space_group_name_H-M   'P 1'
#
loop_
_entity.id
_entity.type
_entity.pdbx_description
1 polymer ?
#
loop_
_entity_poly.entity_id
_entity_poly.type
_entity_poly.pdbx_seq_one_letter_code
_entity_poly.pdbx_strand_id
1 'polypeptide(L)'
;MHKYNFETYFLEGLNELCKNLKTLIYDDFDKDLKNDLIKYETGPENEKYHKMAKEFLEVLVNNSTMRIKGYFIKIREDGNYTDLCDYNNLYFNITINKIYKKFTYRFKSLEHEVGELLTNLTTNA
;
A
#
# COMPACT_ATOMS: atom_id res chain seq x y z
N MET A 1 -5.43 13.83 -5.50
CA MET A 1 -4.51 12.77 -5.98
C MET A 1 -3.13 13.04 -5.39
N HIS A 2 -2.58 12.12 -4.60
CA HIS A 2 -1.22 12.26 -4.07
C HIS A 2 -0.20 11.98 -5.18
N LYS A 3 0.89 12.76 -5.21
CA LYS A 3 2.03 12.53 -6.09
C LYS A 3 3.26 12.32 -5.20
N TYR A 4 4.09 11.35 -5.56
CA TYR A 4 5.31 11.02 -4.83
C TYR A 4 6.49 11.09 -5.79
N ASN A 5 7.62 11.63 -5.34
CA ASN A 5 8.86 11.61 -6.11
C ASN A 5 9.79 10.52 -5.57
N PHE A 6 9.75 9.34 -6.18
CA PHE A 6 10.64 8.23 -5.83
C PHE A 6 11.96 8.21 -6.61
N GLU A 7 12.14 9.11 -7.57
CA GLU A 7 13.36 9.17 -8.39
C GLU A 7 14.47 9.94 -7.68
N THR A 8 14.15 11.13 -7.17
CA THR A 8 15.14 12.02 -6.55
C THR A 8 15.04 12.02 -5.03
N TYR A 9 13.82 11.90 -4.48
CA TYR A 9 13.52 12.08 -3.06
C TYR A 9 12.80 10.87 -2.48
N PHE A 10 13.35 9.69 -2.72
CA PHE A 10 12.67 8.45 -2.38
C PHE A 10 12.39 8.28 -0.88
N LEU A 11 13.25 8.84 -0.01
CA LEU A 11 13.05 8.81 1.44
C LEU A 11 11.85 9.65 1.85
N GLU A 12 11.76 10.87 1.33
CA GLU A 12 10.66 11.79 1.53
C GLU A 12 9.37 11.20 0.95
N GLY A 13 9.43 10.69 -0.28
CA GLY A 13 8.31 10.03 -0.94
C GLY A 13 7.79 8.83 -0.16
N LEU A 14 8.68 7.98 0.37
CA LEU A 14 8.27 6.85 1.23
C LEU A 14 7.67 7.32 2.53
N ASN A 15 8.23 8.36 3.15
CA ASN A 15 7.71 8.94 4.38
C ASN A 15 6.30 9.53 4.17
N GLU A 16 6.08 10.22 3.06
CA GLU A 16 4.77 10.76 2.66
C GLU A 16 3.77 9.63 2.37
N LEU A 17 4.18 8.61 1.60
CA LEU A 17 3.35 7.43 1.34
C LEU A 17 2.91 6.78 2.65
N CYS A 18 3.84 6.56 3.59
CA CYS A 18 3.53 6.01 4.91
C CYS A 18 2.56 6.89 5.71
N LYS A 19 2.70 8.22 5.59
CA LYS A 19 1.80 9.17 6.24
C LYS A 19 0.39 9.03 5.69
N ASN A 20 0.26 9.07 4.37
CA ASN A 20 -1.02 9.02 3.69
C ASN A 20 -1.72 7.68 3.92
N LEU A 21 -0.98 6.55 3.91
CA LEU A 21 -1.53 5.23 4.24
C LEU A 21 -2.03 5.16 5.69
N LYS A 22 -1.27 5.70 6.66
CA LYS A 22 -1.74 5.75 8.06
C LYS A 22 -3.00 6.60 8.17
N THR A 23 -3.04 7.75 7.51
CA THR A 23 -4.21 8.64 7.57
C THR A 23 -5.45 7.97 7.00
N LEU A 24 -5.32 7.38 5.81
CA LEU A 24 -6.39 6.64 5.14
C LEU A 24 -6.93 5.46 5.96
N ILE A 25 -6.05 4.74 6.66
CA ILE A 25 -6.41 3.47 7.32
C ILE A 25 -6.77 3.65 8.79
N TYR A 26 -6.17 4.61 9.49
CA TYR A 26 -6.29 4.75 10.95
C TYR A 26 -6.80 6.12 11.38
N ASP A 27 -6.27 7.22 10.82
CA ASP A 27 -6.60 8.56 11.34
C ASP A 27 -8.04 8.95 11.01
N ASP A 28 -8.49 8.64 9.79
CA ASP A 28 -9.84 8.93 9.31
C ASP A 28 -10.82 7.78 9.55
N PHE A 29 -10.33 6.59 9.92
CA PHE A 29 -11.15 5.38 10.03
C PHE A 29 -12.34 5.51 10.99
N ASP A 30 -12.13 6.01 12.21
CA ASP A 30 -13.21 6.14 13.20
C ASP A 30 -14.31 7.11 12.69
N LYS A 31 -13.93 8.14 11.93
CA LYS A 31 -14.84 9.11 11.32
C LYS A 31 -15.59 8.49 10.13
N ASP A 32 -14.87 7.78 9.27
CA ASP A 32 -15.44 7.16 8.07
C ASP A 32 -16.37 6.00 8.41
N LEU A 33 -16.03 5.23 9.46
CA LEU A 33 -16.89 4.19 10.02
C LEU A 33 -18.17 4.79 10.60
N LYS A 34 -18.07 5.89 11.36
CA LYS A 34 -19.24 6.58 11.95
C LYS A 34 -20.19 7.15 10.88
N ASN A 35 -19.63 7.67 9.78
CA ASN A 35 -20.40 8.23 8.67
C ASN A 35 -20.87 7.18 7.65
N ASP A 36 -20.73 5.88 7.96
CA ASP A 36 -21.10 4.76 7.10
C ASP A 36 -20.48 4.82 5.69
N LEU A 37 -19.29 5.42 5.59
CA LEU A 37 -18.48 5.46 4.37
C LEU A 37 -17.76 4.13 4.13
N ILE A 38 -17.53 3.36 5.20
CA ILE A 38 -17.00 2.00 5.13
C ILE A 38 -18.17 1.02 5.02
N LYS A 39 -18.39 0.53 3.80
CA LYS A 39 -19.42 -0.48 3.51
C LYS A 39 -18.83 -1.88 3.61
N TYR A 40 -19.60 -2.81 4.19
CA TYR A 40 -19.33 -4.24 4.19
C TYR A 40 -20.57 -4.96 3.62
N GLU A 41 -20.44 -6.23 3.23
CA GLU A 41 -21.58 -7.00 2.71
C GLU A 41 -22.76 -6.93 3.68
N THR A 42 -23.89 -6.42 3.19
CA THR A 42 -25.14 -6.32 3.95
C THR A 42 -26.07 -7.41 3.47
N GLY A 43 -26.20 -8.47 4.27
CA GLY A 43 -27.25 -9.47 4.10
C GLY A 43 -28.59 -8.95 4.64
N PRO A 44 -29.74 -9.58 4.30
CA PRO A 44 -31.03 -9.10 4.76
C PRO A 44 -31.14 -9.18 6.30
N GLU A 45 -31.31 -7.98 6.88
CA GLU A 45 -32.07 -7.66 8.10
C GLU A 45 -31.65 -8.26 9.45
N ASN A 46 -30.47 -7.89 9.93
CA ASN A 46 -30.30 -7.84 11.38
C ASN A 46 -29.40 -6.67 11.79
N GLU A 47 -30.02 -5.55 12.16
CA GLU A 47 -29.34 -4.35 12.67
C GLU A 47 -28.40 -4.68 13.84
N LYS A 48 -28.77 -5.68 14.66
CA LYS A 48 -27.92 -6.21 15.72
C LYS A 48 -26.58 -6.74 15.19
N TYR A 49 -26.59 -7.54 14.12
CA TYR A 49 -25.36 -8.08 13.54
C TYR A 49 -24.54 -7.01 12.83
N HIS A 50 -25.19 -6.02 12.23
CA HIS A 50 -24.50 -4.87 11.64
C HIS A 50 -23.77 -4.05 12.71
N LYS A 51 -24.45 -3.75 13.81
CA LYS A 51 -23.83 -3.06 14.95
C LYS A 51 -22.66 -3.87 15.52
N MET A 52 -22.85 -5.19 15.71
CA MET A 52 -21.78 -6.07 16.18
C MET A 52 -20.59 -6.13 15.21
N ALA A 53 -20.84 -6.18 13.90
CA ALA A 53 -19.79 -6.16 12.89
C ALA A 53 -19.02 -4.83 12.89
N LYS A 54 -19.73 -3.70 13.04
CA LYS A 54 -19.14 -2.36 13.14
C LYS A 54 -18.24 -2.24 14.37
N GLU A 55 -18.72 -2.66 15.54
CA GLU A 55 -17.94 -2.69 16.79
C GLU A 55 -16.72 -3.61 16.68
N PHE A 56 -16.89 -4.80 16.09
CA PHE A 56 -15.80 -5.73 15.89
C PHE A 56 -14.73 -5.16 14.95
N LEU A 57 -15.13 -4.56 13.83
CA LEU A 57 -14.22 -3.93 12.88
C LEU A 57 -13.48 -2.74 13.52
N GLU A 58 -14.18 -1.93 14.31
CA GLU A 58 -13.58 -0.82 15.05
C GLU A 58 -12.48 -1.29 15.99
N VAL A 59 -12.77 -2.29 16.81
CA VAL A 59 -11.79 -2.89 17.72
C VAL A 59 -10.64 -3.52 16.95
N LEU A 60 -10.92 -4.26 15.88
CA LEU A 60 -9.91 -4.94 15.08
C LEU A 60 -8.93 -3.95 14.47
N VAL A 61 -9.43 -2.94 13.75
CA VAL A 61 -8.57 -1.97 13.07
C VAL A 61 -7.75 -1.18 14.08
N ASN A 62 -8.38 -0.61 15.12
CA ASN A 62 -7.70 0.23 16.10
C ASN A 62 -6.60 -0.48 16.91
N ASN A 63 -6.69 -1.81 17.06
CA ASN A 63 -5.70 -2.62 17.78
C ASN A 63 -4.75 -3.39 16.86
N SER A 64 -4.93 -3.30 15.54
CA SER A 64 -4.07 -3.98 14.57
C SER A 64 -2.85 -3.16 14.20
N THR A 65 -1.77 -3.85 13.84
CA THR A 65 -0.63 -3.27 13.12
C THR A 65 -0.61 -3.85 11.71
N MET A 66 -0.69 -3.00 10.70
CA MET A 66 -0.58 -3.44 9.31
C MET A 66 0.86 -3.39 8.83
N ARG A 67 1.24 -4.44 8.10
CA ARG A 67 2.54 -4.58 7.45
C ARG A 67 2.33 -4.66 5.94
N ILE A 68 2.87 -3.70 5.22
CA ILE A 68 2.76 -3.61 3.76
C ILE A 68 4.16 -3.82 3.19
N LYS A 69 4.29 -4.76 2.26
CA LYS A 69 5.52 -4.96 1.48
C LYS A 69 5.24 -4.53 0.05
N GLY A 70 6.14 -3.75 -0.52
CA GLY A 70 5.99 -3.27 -1.88
C GLY A 70 7.33 -2.96 -2.53
N TYR A 71 7.26 -2.62 -3.81
CA TYR A 71 8.42 -2.22 -4.58
C TYR A 71 8.03 -1.22 -5.67
N PHE A 72 8.98 -0.35 -6.04
CA PHE A 72 8.91 0.50 -7.22
C PHE A 72 9.95 0.02 -8.22
N ILE A 73 9.48 -0.30 -9.43
CA ILE A 73 10.32 -0.76 -10.53
C ILE A 73 10.71 0.44 -11.37
N LYS A 74 12.00 0.61 -11.58
CA LYS A 74 12.51 1.62 -12.50
C LYS A 74 12.43 1.05 -13.92
N ILE A 75 11.65 1.69 -14.77
CA ILE A 75 11.55 1.37 -16.20
C ILE A 75 12.18 2.49 -17.01
N ARG A 76 12.73 2.16 -18.18
CA ARG A 76 13.24 3.17 -19.10
C ARG A 76 12.08 3.92 -19.75
N GLU A 77 12.28 5.20 -20.05
CA GLU A 77 11.28 6.05 -20.70
C GLU A 77 10.96 5.58 -22.13
N ASP A 78 11.93 4.96 -22.81
CA ASP A 78 11.76 4.34 -24.14
C ASP A 78 10.95 3.03 -24.10
N GLY A 79 10.51 2.58 -22.92
CA GLY A 79 9.77 1.34 -22.74
C GLY A 79 10.62 0.09 -22.97
N ASN A 80 11.94 0.20 -23.09
CA ASN A 80 12.80 -0.97 -23.21
C ASN A 80 13.02 -1.61 -21.82
N TYR A 81 12.68 -2.90 -21.74
CA TYR A 81 12.68 -3.70 -20.52
C TYR A 81 13.87 -4.66 -20.41
N THR A 82 14.77 -4.72 -21.41
CA THR A 82 15.88 -5.69 -21.46
C THR A 82 16.81 -5.62 -20.24
N ASP A 83 16.92 -4.45 -19.63
CA ASP A 83 17.88 -4.17 -18.56
C ASP A 83 17.19 -4.05 -17.17
N LEU A 84 15.91 -4.46 -17.05
CA LEU A 84 15.12 -4.37 -15.81
C LEU A 84 15.83 -5.00 -14.59
N CYS A 85 16.52 -6.12 -14.81
CA CYS A 85 17.27 -6.83 -13.78
C CYS A 85 18.60 -6.15 -13.41
N ASP A 86 19.09 -5.26 -14.27
CA ASP A 86 20.36 -4.56 -14.06
C ASP A 86 20.20 -3.32 -13.18
N TYR A 87 18.98 -2.78 -13.07
CA TYR A 87 18.68 -1.65 -12.21
C TYR A 87 18.35 -2.06 -10.78
N ASN A 88 18.88 -1.29 -9.84
CA ASN A 88 18.47 -1.35 -8.45
C ASN A 88 17.05 -0.77 -8.28
N ASN A 89 16.11 -1.63 -7.93
CA ASN A 89 14.72 -1.27 -7.68
C ASN A 89 14.49 -1.02 -6.19
N LEU A 90 13.56 -0.12 -5.87
CA LEU A 90 13.27 0.29 -4.50
C LEU A 90 12.25 -0.66 -3.88
N TYR A 91 12.70 -1.55 -3.00
CA TYR A 91 11.82 -2.37 -2.18
C TYR A 91 11.61 -1.71 -0.83
N PHE A 92 10.39 -1.79 -0.29
CA PHE A 92 10.07 -1.21 1.00
C PHE A 92 9.16 -2.11 1.84
N ASN A 93 9.29 -1.97 3.15
CA ASN A 93 8.33 -2.48 4.12
C ASN A 93 7.79 -1.29 4.93
N ILE A 94 6.48 -1.20 5.04
CA ILE A 94 5.78 -0.19 5.84
C ILE A 94 5.10 -0.92 7.00
N THR A 95 5.29 -0.41 8.20
CA THR A 95 4.56 -0.80 9.41
C THR A 95 3.79 0.40 9.91
N ILE A 96 2.46 0.28 9.99
CA ILE A 96 1.58 1.34 10.48
C ILE A 96 0.61 0.78 11.53
N ASN A 97 0.31 1.61 12.52
CA ASN A 97 -0.81 1.44 13.44
C ASN A 97 -1.34 2.81 13.87
N LYS A 98 -2.30 2.85 14.79
CA LYS A 98 -2.90 4.10 15.28
C LYS A 98 -1.88 5.09 15.83
N ILE A 99 -0.81 4.59 16.47
CA ILE A 99 0.17 5.39 17.21
C ILE A 99 1.31 5.86 16.29
N TYR A 100 1.90 4.95 15.52
CA TYR A 100 3.12 5.25 14.77
C TYR A 100 3.11 4.69 13.34
N LYS A 101 3.99 5.27 12.53
CA LYS A 101 4.38 4.77 11.21
C LYS A 101 5.89 4.56 11.17
N LYS A 102 6.32 3.49 10.51
CA LYS A 102 7.73 3.19 10.27
C LYS A 102 7.88 2.56 8.90
N PHE A 103 8.99 2.83 8.23
CA PHE A 103 9.36 2.11 7.02
C PHE A 103 10.81 1.69 7.05
N THR A 104 11.11 0.64 6.29
CA THR A 104 12.46 0.25 5.89
C THR A 104 12.47 0.09 4.38
N TYR A 105 13.65 0.26 3.78
CA TYR A 105 13.82 0.11 2.35
C TYR A 105 15.13 -0.58 2.03
N ARG A 106 15.21 -1.14 0.83
CA ARG A 106 16.42 -1.70 0.24
C ARG A 106 16.39 -1.51 -1.26
N PHE A 107 17.56 -1.30 -1.83
CA PHE A 107 17.76 -1.36 -3.28
C PHE A 107 18.21 -2.78 -3.65
N LYS A 108 17.52 -3.40 -4.61
CA LYS A 108 17.85 -4.74 -5.11
C LYS A 108 17.51 -4.82 -6.60
N SER A 109 18.33 -5.51 -7.37
CA SER A 109 17.94 -6.02 -8.69
C SER A 109 16.67 -6.87 -8.61
N LEU A 110 15.85 -6.81 -9.66
CA LEU A 110 14.75 -7.75 -9.82
C LEU A 110 15.29 -9.17 -9.92
N GLU A 111 14.55 -10.13 -9.39
CA GLU A 111 14.80 -11.53 -9.70
C GLU A 111 14.48 -11.77 -11.18
N HIS A 112 15.30 -12.56 -11.86
CA HIS A 112 15.22 -12.77 -13.30
C HIS A 112 13.81 -13.19 -13.75
N GLU A 113 13.18 -14.09 -13.01
CA GLU A 113 11.80 -14.56 -13.26
C GLU A 113 10.76 -13.43 -13.20
N VAL A 114 10.95 -12.46 -12.29
CA VAL A 114 10.06 -11.29 -12.16
C VAL A 114 10.30 -10.33 -13.32
N GLY A 115 11.55 -10.13 -13.73
CA GLY A 115 11.90 -9.32 -14.91
C GLY A 115 11.31 -9.90 -16.20
N GLU A 116 11.39 -11.22 -16.37
CA GLU A 116 10.83 -11.94 -17.51
C GLU A 116 9.29 -11.86 -17.56
N LEU A 117 8.62 -12.06 -16.42
CA LEU A 117 7.17 -11.90 -16.32
C LEU A 117 6.71 -10.51 -16.74
N LEU A 118 7.38 -9.46 -16.25
CA LEU A 118 7.03 -8.07 -16.57
C LEU A 118 7.22 -7.77 -18.05
N THR A 119 8.33 -8.23 -18.64
CA THR A 119 8.61 -8.09 -20.07
C THR A 119 7.54 -8.78 -20.91
N ASN A 120 7.10 -9.98 -20.51
CA ASN A 120 6.05 -10.72 -21.21
C ASN A 120 4.67 -10.05 -21.08
N LEU A 121 4.35 -9.43 -19.94
CA LEU A 121 3.11 -8.68 -19.76
C LEU A 121 3.07 -7.41 -20.60
N THR A 122 4.19 -6.70 -20.74
CA THR A 122 4.25 -5.44 -21.50
C THR A 122 4.40 -5.62 -23.01
N THR A 123 4.97 -6.74 -23.47
CA THR A 123 5.04 -7.05 -24.91
C THR A 123 3.68 -7.46 -25.49
N ASN A 124 2.74 -7.88 -24.64
CA ASN A 124 1.39 -8.32 -25.02
C ASN A 124 0.27 -7.30 -24.69
N ALA A 125 0.63 -6.08 -24.26
CA ALA A 125 -0.31 -5.00 -23.91
C ALA A 125 -0.39 -3.94 -25.01
#